data_AF-A0A640P127-F1
#
_entry.id   AF-A0A640P127-F1
#
_cell.length_a   1.000
_cell.length_b   1.000
_cell.length_c   1.000
_cell.angle_alpha   90.00
_cell.angle_beta   90.00
_cell.angle_gamma   90.00
#
_symmetry.space_group_name_H-M   'P 1'
#
loop_
_entity.id
_entity.type
_entity.pdbx_description
1 polymer ?
#
loop_
_entity_poly.entity_id
_entity_poly.type
_entity_poly.pdbx_seq_one_letter_code
_entity_poly.pdbx_strand_id
1 'polypeptide(L)' 'MFNEVHEVSQLKAETRLIARKRHKPSKLDKYSVHLRKLYEEGASKAELQRWLVRRGVVVNWTTVKRWLNRNA' A
#
# COMPACT_ATOMS: atom_id res chain seq x y z
N MET A 1 35.78 28.35 -7.88
CA MET A 1 36.46 27.40 -6.99
C MET A 1 35.50 26.25 -6.76
N PHE A 2 35.92 25.01 -7.07
CA PHE A 2 35.10 23.82 -6.86
C PHE A 2 35.03 23.52 -5.36
N ASN A 3 33.83 23.28 -4.83
CA ASN A 3 33.64 22.96 -3.41
C ASN A 3 33.29 21.48 -3.26
N GLU A 4 34.31 20.68 -2.99
CA GLU A 4 34.22 19.23 -2.87
C GLU A 4 33.21 18.78 -1.80
N VAL A 5 33.11 19.52 -0.69
CA VAL A 5 32.19 19.20 0.41
C VAL A 5 30.74 19.38 -0.02
N HIS A 6 30.46 20.45 -0.76
CA HIS A 6 29.12 20.70 -1.30
C HIS A 6 28.73 19.60 -2.29
N GLU A 7 29.61 19.25 -3.23
CA GLU A 7 29.33 18.22 -4.24
C GLU A 7 29.09 16.84 -3.64
N VAL A 8 29.92 16.43 -2.66
CA VAL A 8 29.70 15.18 -1.93
C VAL A 8 28.38 15.18 -1.16
N SER A 9 27.93 16.32 -0.65
CA SER A 9 26.63 16.42 0.04
C SER A 9 25.45 16.25 -0.92
N GLN A 10 25.53 16.83 -2.12
CA GLN A 10 24.52 16.71 -3.17
C GLN A 10 24.42 15.26 -3.66
N LEU A 11 25.56 14.64 -3.97
CA LEU A 11 25.63 13.23 -4.39
C LEU A 11 25.03 12.27 -3.35
N LYS A 12 25.26 12.53 -2.05
CA LYS A 12 24.64 11.73 -0.97
C LYS A 12 23.13 11.93 -0.90
N ALA A 13 22.62 13.15 -1.10
CA ALA A 13 21.20 13.43 -1.13
C ALA A 13 20.51 12.73 -2.32
N GLU A 14 21.12 12.80 -3.50
CA GLU A 14 20.66 12.10 -4.71
C GLU A 14 20.63 10.58 -4.53
N THR A 15 21.70 10.01 -3.97
CA THR A 15 21.79 8.58 -3.67
C THR A 15 20.64 8.13 -2.75
N ARG A 16 20.28 8.94 -1.75
CA ARG A 16 19.12 8.65 -0.86
C ARG A 16 17.79 8.68 -1.60
N LEU A 17 17.61 9.63 -2.53
CA LEU A 17 16.40 9.73 -3.34
C LEU A 17 16.26 8.55 -4.29
N ILE A 18 17.36 8.10 -4.90
CA ILE A 18 17.40 6.92 -5.78
C ILE A 18 17.11 5.64 -4.98
N ALA A 19 17.72 5.49 -3.80
CA ALA A 19 17.52 4.34 -2.92
C ALA A 19 16.12 4.31 -2.27
N ARG A 20 15.34 5.38 -2.37
CA ARG A 20 14.01 5.45 -1.75
C ARG A 20 13.07 4.45 -2.42
N LYS A 21 12.76 3.37 -1.70
CA LYS A 21 11.77 2.38 -2.11
C LYS A 21 10.41 3.07 -2.28
N ARG A 22 9.91 3.14 -3.51
CA ARG A 22 8.56 3.63 -3.79
C ARG A 22 7.55 2.67 -3.17
N HIS A 23 6.72 3.19 -2.27
CA HIS A 23 5.57 2.44 -1.78
C HIS A 23 4.56 2.32 -2.92
N LYS A 24 4.20 1.09 -3.27
CA LYS A 24 3.13 0.83 -4.24
C LYS A 24 1.84 0.60 -3.44
N PRO A 25 0.81 1.43 -3.61
CA PRO A 25 -0.47 1.19 -2.95
C PRO A 25 -1.02 -0.17 -3.40
N SER A 26 -1.66 -0.86 -2.45
CA SER A 26 -2.37 -2.10 -2.73
C SER A 26 -3.55 -1.83 -3.66
N LYS A 27 -3.91 -2.79 -4.50
CA LYS A 27 -5.16 -2.73 -5.28
C LYS A 27 -6.40 -2.61 -4.37
N LEU A 28 -6.29 -3.07 -3.12
CA LEU A 28 -7.35 -2.95 -2.11
C LEU A 28 -7.49 -1.52 -1.58
N ASP A 29 -6.45 -0.69 -1.65
CA ASP A 29 -6.48 0.69 -1.12
C ASP A 29 -7.52 1.54 -1.84
N LYS A 30 -7.79 1.24 -3.13
CA LYS A 30 -8.89 1.83 -3.92
C LYS A 30 -10.26 1.61 -3.29
N TYR A 31 -10.45 0.52 -2.53
CA TYR A 31 -11.71 0.15 -1.88
C TYR A 31 -11.64 0.26 -0.37
N SER A 32 -10.62 0.93 0.18
CA SER A 32 -10.34 1.00 1.61
C SER A 32 -11.55 1.41 2.46
N VAL A 33 -12.22 2.50 2.09
CA VAL A 33 -13.43 3.00 2.77
C VAL A 33 -14.55 1.96 2.78
N HIS A 34 -14.76 1.26 1.67
CA HIS A 34 -15.83 0.27 1.56
C HIS A 34 -15.50 -0.99 2.36
N LEU A 35 -14.26 -1.45 2.29
CA LEU A 35 -13.80 -2.62 3.04
C LEU A 35 -13.90 -2.37 4.54
N ARG A 36 -13.55 -1.17 5.02
CA ARG A 36 -13.68 -0.81 6.42
C ARG A 36 -15.14 -0.79 6.87
N LYS A 37 -16.03 -0.11 6.13
CA LYS A 37 -17.47 -0.09 6.44
C LYS A 37 -18.07 -1.50 6.45
N LEU A 38 -17.81 -2.31 5.44
CA LEU A 38 -18.31 -3.69 5.40
C LEU A 38 -17.79 -4.52 6.58
N TYR A 39 -16.54 -4.33 6.98
CA TYR A 39 -15.96 -5.01 8.13
C TYR A 39 -16.55 -4.54 9.46
N GLU A 40 -16.80 -3.25 9.62
CA GLU A 40 -17.49 -2.65 10.78
C GLU A 40 -18.92 -3.18 10.92
N GLU A 41 -19.63 -3.40 9.81
CA GLU A 41 -20.94 -4.05 9.75
C GLU A 41 -20.87 -5.59 9.99
N GLY A 42 -19.69 -6.13 10.29
CA GLY A 42 -19.49 -7.53 10.66
C GLY A 42 -19.22 -8.50 9.51
N ALA A 43 -18.96 -8.00 8.28
CA ALA A 43 -18.63 -8.89 7.16
C ALA A 43 -17.33 -9.67 7.42
N SER A 44 -17.37 -10.96 7.13
CA SER A 44 -16.20 -11.83 7.23
C SER A 44 -15.17 -11.54 6.12
N LYS A 45 -13.92 -11.94 6.36
CA LYS A 45 -12.80 -11.76 5.42
C LYS A 45 -13.05 -12.44 4.07
N ALA A 46 -13.76 -13.57 4.08
CA ALA A 46 -14.15 -14.28 2.86
C ALA A 46 -15.27 -13.55 2.09
N GLU A 47 -16.21 -12.92 2.79
CA GLU A 47 -17.27 -12.11 2.16
C GLU A 47 -16.71 -10.84 1.52
N LEU A 48 -15.76 -10.18 2.19
CA LEU A 48 -15.01 -9.06 1.60
C LEU A 48 -14.26 -9.49 0.34
N GLN A 49 -13.68 -10.69 0.32
CA GLN A 49 -13.05 -11.25 -0.87
C GLN A 49 -14.08 -11.49 -2.00
N ARG A 50 -15.23 -12.12 -1.72
CA ARG A 50 -16.31 -12.28 -2.73
C ARG A 50 -16.78 -10.94 -3.27
N TRP A 51 -16.91 -9.93 -2.41
CA TRP A 51 -17.31 -8.59 -2.79
C TRP A 51 -16.28 -7.92 -3.72
N LEU A 52 -14.99 -8.12 -3.48
CA LEU A 52 -13.90 -7.65 -4.36
C LEU A 52 -13.93 -8.36 -5.73
N VAL A 53 -14.17 -9.68 -5.77
CA VAL A 53 -14.25 -10.44 -7.02
C VAL A 53 -15.39 -9.94 -7.90
N ARG A 54 -16.56 -9.62 -7.32
CA ARG A 54 -17.70 -9.02 -8.05
C ARG A 54 -17.36 -7.69 -8.72
N ARG A 55 -16.32 -6.99 -8.23
CA ARG A 55 -15.82 -5.71 -8.76
C ARG A 55 -14.59 -5.88 -9.67
N GLY A 56 -14.27 -7.10 -10.06
CA GLY A 56 -13.14 -7.42 -10.93
C GLY A 56 -11.78 -7.49 -10.21
N VAL A 57 -11.76 -7.47 -8.87
CA VAL A 57 -10.53 -7.57 -8.08
C VAL A 57 -10.37 -9.00 -7.56
N VAL A 58 -9.60 -9.80 -8.31
CA VAL A 58 -9.30 -11.18 -7.92
C VAL A 58 -8.12 -11.19 -6.93
N VAL A 59 -8.41 -11.51 -5.67
CA VAL A 59 -7.42 -11.64 -4.59
C VAL A 59 -7.76 -12.84 -3.70
N ASN A 60 -6.74 -13.39 -3.04
CA ASN A 60 -6.93 -14.42 -2.03
C ASN A 60 -7.49 -13.80 -0.74
N TRP A 61 -8.33 -14.52 0.02
CA TRP A 61 -8.84 -14.08 1.32
C TRP A 61 -7.70 -13.75 2.31
N THR A 62 -6.54 -14.42 2.20
CA THR A 62 -5.36 -14.11 3.00
C THR A 62 -4.78 -12.72 2.70
N THR A 63 -4.90 -12.24 1.46
CA THR A 63 -4.53 -10.87 1.07
C THR A 63 -5.46 -9.87 1.75
N VAL A 64 -6.76 -10.14 1.79
CA VAL A 64 -7.74 -9.32 2.51
C VAL A 64 -7.44 -9.31 4.01
N LYS A 65 -7.15 -10.48 4.61
CA LYS A 65 -6.73 -10.58 6.02
C LYS A 65 -5.49 -9.74 6.31
N ARG A 66 -4.43 -9.87 5.51
CA ARG A 66 -3.19 -9.08 5.68
C ARG A 66 -3.45 -7.58 5.53
N TRP A 67 -4.31 -7.21 4.59
CA TRP A 67 -4.68 -5.82 4.37
C TRP A 67 -5.46 -5.25 5.56
N LEU A 68 -6.43 -5.98 6.09
CA LEU A 68 -7.18 -5.60 7.29
C LEU A 68 -6.26 -5.49 8.51
N ASN A 69 -5.37 -6.46 8.75
CA ASN A 69 -4.43 -6.36 9.88
C ASN A 69 -3.54 -5.10 9.85
N ARG A 70 -3.36 -4.49 8.68
CA ARG A 70 -2.56 -3.27 8.51
C ARG A 70 -3.40 -2.00 8.46
N ASN A 71 -4.68 -2.07 8.07
CA ASN A 71 -5.50 -0.92 7.70
C ASN A 71 -6.92 -0.92 8.27
N ALA A 72 -7.38 -2.00 8.91
CA ALA A 72 -8.71 -2.04 9.54
C ALA A 72 -8.72 -1.10 10.73
#